data_AF-A0A9X1F7Q3-F1
#
_entry.id   AF-A0A9X1F7Q3-F1
#
_cell.length_a   1.000
_cell.length_b   1.000
_cell.length_c   1.000
_cell.angle_alpha   90.00
_cell.angle_beta   90.00
_cell.angle_gamma   90.00
#
_symmetry.space_group_name_H-M   'P 1'
#
loop_
_entity.id
_entity.type
_entity.pdbx_description
1 polymer ?
#
loop_
_entity_poly.entity_id
_entity_poly.type
_entity_poly.pdbx_seq_one_letter_code
_entity_poly.pdbx_strand_id
1 'polypeptide(L)'
;MKIRLIIPIILFCVMCTAQIKEKITTIETIEILNNNTEEAIYYFQNNWKQLRLNAVEKGYIHSFQLMESLYTEDTPFHLLLVTTYSNKEQYESRETHFAELIKATGGLKLLNDKKPSEFRKSVFTIEDAKHLE
;
A
#
# COMPACT_ATOMS: atom_id res chain seq x y z
N MET A 1 3.56 -2.27 58.03
CA MET A 1 3.51 -3.08 56.78
C MET A 1 3.63 -2.16 55.57
N LYS A 2 4.54 -2.50 54.65
CA LYS A 2 4.31 -2.42 53.19
C LYS A 2 4.06 -1.04 52.54
N ILE A 3 5.05 -0.15 52.53
CA ILE A 3 5.15 0.93 51.50
C ILE A 3 6.24 0.64 50.46
N ARG A 4 7.10 -0.38 50.69
CA ARG A 4 8.20 -0.77 49.78
C ARG A 4 7.77 -1.39 48.44
N LEU A 5 6.46 -1.53 48.18
CA LEU A 5 5.89 -2.17 46.99
C LEU A 5 5.30 -1.18 45.97
N ILE A 6 5.24 0.13 46.27
CA ILE A 6 4.60 1.12 45.36
C ILE A 6 5.56 1.59 44.26
N ILE A 7 6.86 1.67 44.56
CA ILE A 7 7.89 2.15 43.64
C ILE A 7 8.07 1.28 42.38
N PRO A 8 8.10 -0.08 42.45
CA PRO A 8 8.24 -0.89 41.24
C PRO A 8 6.99 -0.87 40.32
N ILE A 9 5.81 -0.56 40.85
CA ILE A 9 4.55 -0.50 40.08
C ILE A 9 4.50 0.76 39.20
N ILE A 10 4.99 1.89 39.72
CA ILE A 10 5.05 3.14 38.96
C ILE A 10 6.09 3.06 37.84
N LEU A 11 7.22 2.35 38.08
CA LEU A 11 8.27 2.17 37.08
C LEU A 11 7.84 1.27 35.89
N PHE A 12 6.90 0.35 36.11
CA PHE A 12 6.34 -0.50 35.04
C PHE A 12 5.36 0.26 34.14
N CYS A 13 4.66 1.29 34.65
CA CYS A 13 3.71 2.08 33.84
C CYS A 13 4.39 3.00 32.81
N VAL A 14 5.67 3.37 33.00
CA VAL A 14 6.37 4.30 32.11
C VAL A 14 6.84 3.63 30.81
N MET A 15 6.82 2.30 30.71
CA MET A 15 7.16 1.59 29.46
C MET A 15 6.01 1.54 28.44
N CYS A 16 4.82 2.03 28.77
CA CYS A 16 3.76 2.29 27.80
C CYS A 16 3.99 3.61 27.05
N THR A 17 5.24 3.90 26.64
CA THR A 17 5.49 5.00 25.72
C THR A 17 4.72 4.72 24.45
N ALA A 18 3.73 5.58 24.20
CA ALA A 18 2.98 5.69 22.98
C ALA A 18 3.95 5.70 21.79
N GLN A 19 4.10 4.56 21.11
CA GLN A 19 4.58 4.59 19.74
C GLN A 19 3.50 5.33 18.95
N ILE A 20 3.76 6.60 18.65
CA ILE A 20 3.05 7.30 17.59
C ILE A 20 3.42 6.52 16.32
N LYS A 21 2.56 5.58 15.96
CA LYS A 21 2.66 4.83 14.71
C LYS A 21 2.27 5.77 13.59
N GLU A 22 3.24 6.60 13.18
CA GLU A 22 3.07 7.50 12.05
C GLU A 22 2.72 6.65 10.83
N LYS A 23 1.53 6.88 10.27
CA LYS A 23 1.10 6.21 9.05
C LYS A 23 1.94 6.73 7.89
N ILE A 24 2.46 5.79 7.12
CA ILE A 24 3.23 6.08 5.92
C ILE A 24 2.35 5.76 4.73
N THR A 25 2.28 6.65 3.74
CA THR A 25 1.48 6.41 2.53
C THR A 25 2.35 6.45 1.29
N THR A 26 2.13 5.49 0.39
CA THR A 26 2.60 5.55 -0.98
C THR A 26 1.45 5.85 -1.92
N ILE A 27 1.71 6.66 -2.93
CA ILE A 27 0.75 6.99 -3.99
C ILE A 27 1.44 6.69 -5.31
N GLU A 28 0.91 5.74 -6.06
CA GLU A 28 1.34 5.46 -7.43
C GLU A 28 0.23 5.92 -8.39
N THR A 29 0.60 6.73 -9.38
CA THR A 29 -0.30 7.15 -10.46
C THR A 29 0.09 6.45 -11.75
N ILE A 30 -0.89 6.00 -12.52
CA ILE A 30 -0.68 5.14 -13.68
C ILE A 30 -1.39 5.71 -14.89
N GLU A 31 -0.64 5.88 -15.97
CA GLU A 31 -1.12 6.17 -17.31
C GLU A 31 -1.43 4.87 -18.04
N ILE A 32 -2.59 4.80 -18.67
CA ILE A 32 -2.98 3.71 -19.57
C ILE A 32 -2.48 4.07 -20.97
N LEU A 33 -1.75 3.15 -21.59
CA LEU A 33 -1.11 3.36 -22.88
C LEU A 33 -1.94 2.74 -24.01
N ASN A 34 -1.84 3.34 -25.20
CA ASN A 34 -2.28 2.74 -26.47
C ASN A 34 -3.76 2.28 -26.46
N ASN A 35 -4.64 3.01 -25.78
CA ASN A 35 -6.07 2.69 -25.64
C ASN A 35 -6.33 1.29 -25.02
N ASN A 36 -5.40 0.75 -24.23
CA ASN A 36 -5.53 -0.57 -23.60
C ASN A 36 -6.30 -0.53 -22.26
N THR A 37 -7.38 0.25 -22.20
CA THR A 37 -8.14 0.47 -20.96
C THR A 37 -8.67 -0.83 -20.36
N GLU A 38 -9.27 -1.70 -21.16
CA GLU A 38 -9.82 -2.97 -20.68
C GLU A 38 -8.74 -3.87 -20.04
N GLU A 39 -7.58 -3.99 -20.68
CA GLU A 39 -6.43 -4.75 -20.16
C GLU A 39 -5.95 -4.15 -18.84
N ALA A 40 -5.74 -2.83 -18.79
CA ALA A 40 -5.26 -2.15 -17.61
C ALA A 40 -6.25 -2.28 -16.43
N ILE A 41 -7.54 -2.03 -16.65
CA ILE A 41 -8.56 -2.17 -15.62
C ILE A 41 -8.63 -3.62 -15.11
N TYR A 42 -8.63 -4.61 -16.01
CA TYR A 42 -8.58 -6.01 -15.61
C TYR A 42 -7.35 -6.31 -14.74
N TYR A 43 -6.17 -5.87 -15.18
CA TYR A 43 -4.91 -6.08 -14.48
C TYR A 43 -4.92 -5.48 -13.07
N PHE A 44 -5.41 -4.25 -12.88
CA PHE A 44 -5.46 -3.62 -11.56
C PHE A 44 -6.56 -4.21 -10.65
N GLN A 45 -7.74 -4.54 -11.18
CA GLN A 45 -8.83 -5.12 -10.39
C GLN A 45 -8.56 -6.56 -9.96
N ASN A 46 -7.96 -7.38 -10.83
CA ASN A 46 -7.77 -8.81 -10.58
C ASN A 46 -6.42 -9.13 -9.93
N ASN A 47 -5.46 -8.19 -9.96
CA ASN A 47 -4.19 -8.35 -9.28
C ASN A 47 -4.06 -7.35 -8.13
N TRP A 48 -3.75 -6.08 -8.44
CA TRP A 48 -3.33 -5.13 -7.42
C TRP A 48 -4.37 -4.90 -6.33
N LYS A 49 -5.65 -4.79 -6.68
CA LYS A 49 -6.75 -4.73 -5.70
C LYS A 49 -6.81 -6.00 -4.84
N GLN A 50 -6.74 -7.18 -5.44
CA GLN A 50 -6.78 -8.46 -4.69
C GLN A 50 -5.57 -8.61 -3.76
N LEU A 51 -4.39 -8.24 -4.22
CA LEU A 51 -3.17 -8.23 -3.40
C LEU A 51 -3.32 -7.29 -2.21
N ARG A 52 -3.89 -6.08 -2.39
CA ARG A 52 -4.10 -5.17 -1.26
C ARG A 52 -5.20 -5.63 -0.31
N LEU A 53 -6.27 -6.26 -0.80
CA LEU A 53 -7.28 -6.90 0.08
C LEU A 53 -6.61 -7.93 0.99
N ASN A 54 -5.80 -8.83 0.43
CA ASN A 54 -5.04 -9.82 1.19
C ASN A 54 -3.99 -9.19 2.12
N ALA A 55 -3.34 -8.10 1.69
CA ALA A 55 -2.37 -7.38 2.50
C ALA A 55 -3.01 -6.70 3.72
N VAL A 56 -4.25 -6.20 3.61
CA VAL A 56 -5.02 -5.71 4.75
C VAL A 56 -5.36 -6.86 5.70
N GLU A 57 -5.88 -7.99 5.17
CA GLU A 57 -6.24 -9.16 5.97
C GLU A 57 -5.05 -9.72 6.77
N LYS A 58 -3.86 -9.73 6.15
CA LYS A 58 -2.60 -10.17 6.79
C LYS A 58 -1.93 -9.11 7.66
N GLY A 59 -2.49 -7.91 7.74
CA GLY A 59 -1.89 -6.80 8.50
C GLY A 59 -0.56 -6.31 7.95
N TYR A 60 -0.28 -6.52 6.66
CA TYR A 60 0.90 -5.97 5.98
C TYR A 60 0.74 -4.48 5.65
N ILE A 61 -0.49 -4.03 5.46
CA ILE A 61 -0.83 -2.62 5.25
C ILE A 61 -2.02 -2.23 6.14
N HIS A 62 -2.19 -0.94 6.38
CA HIS A 62 -3.33 -0.39 7.11
C HIS A 62 -4.59 -0.30 6.21
N SER A 63 -4.42 0.28 5.02
CA SER A 63 -5.53 0.52 4.08
C SER A 63 -5.00 0.76 2.67
N PHE A 64 -5.91 0.74 1.70
CA PHE A 64 -5.59 1.13 0.33
C PHE A 64 -6.79 1.75 -0.38
N GLN A 65 -6.53 2.46 -1.47
CA GLN A 65 -7.53 2.93 -2.42
C GLN A 65 -7.02 2.70 -3.84
N LEU A 66 -7.89 2.21 -4.72
CA LEU A 66 -7.66 2.14 -6.16
C LEU A 66 -8.76 2.97 -6.82
N MET A 67 -8.37 4.04 -7.51
CA MET A 67 -9.28 5.04 -8.07
C MET A 67 -8.99 5.25 -9.55
N GLU A 68 -10.04 5.58 -10.30
CA GLU A 68 -9.94 6.04 -11.68
C GLU A 68 -9.98 7.57 -11.74
N SER A 69 -9.25 8.14 -12.69
CA SER A 69 -9.25 9.56 -13.01
C SER A 69 -9.44 9.75 -14.52
N LEU A 70 -9.99 10.91 -14.88
CA LEU A 70 -9.97 11.35 -16.27
C LEU A 70 -8.57 11.86 -16.60
N TYR A 71 -8.02 11.41 -17.73
CA TYR A 71 -6.75 11.93 -18.21
C TYR A 71 -6.92 13.38 -18.67
N THR A 72 -6.02 14.26 -18.21
CA THR A 72 -5.87 15.63 -18.69
C THR A 72 -4.38 15.99 -18.78
N GLU A 73 -4.04 17.10 -19.42
CA GLU A 73 -2.64 17.57 -19.45
C GLU A 73 -2.10 17.86 -18.03
N ASP A 74 -2.96 18.34 -17.12
CA ASP A 74 -2.61 18.62 -15.72
C ASP A 74 -2.56 17.35 -14.85
N THR A 75 -3.28 16.31 -15.23
CA THR A 75 -3.32 15.01 -14.55
C THR A 75 -3.13 13.88 -15.57
N PRO A 76 -1.88 13.64 -16.03
CA PRO A 76 -1.62 12.73 -17.14
C PRO A 76 -1.62 11.26 -16.70
N PHE A 77 -2.60 10.85 -15.91
CA PHE A 77 -2.79 9.49 -15.41
C PHE A 77 -4.28 9.15 -15.36
N HIS A 78 -4.57 7.85 -15.42
CA HIS A 78 -5.92 7.30 -15.46
C HIS A 78 -6.28 6.55 -14.17
N LEU A 79 -5.27 6.10 -13.42
CA LEU A 79 -5.45 5.33 -12.19
C LEU A 79 -4.56 5.87 -11.08
N LEU A 80 -5.05 5.79 -9.85
CA LEU A 80 -4.29 6.06 -8.64
C LEU A 80 -4.40 4.87 -7.70
N LEU A 81 -3.25 4.43 -7.17
CA LEU A 81 -3.13 3.39 -6.18
C LEU A 81 -2.48 3.95 -4.93
N VAL A 82 -3.30 4.19 -3.91
CA VAL A 82 -2.86 4.69 -2.60
C VAL A 82 -2.72 3.50 -1.67
N THR A 83 -1.58 3.34 -1.02
CA THR A 83 -1.33 2.29 -0.02
C THR A 83 -0.83 2.93 1.26
N THR A 84 -1.54 2.74 2.36
CA THR A 84 -1.16 3.26 3.67
C THR A 84 -0.69 2.13 4.57
N TYR A 85 0.48 2.29 5.15
CA TYR A 85 1.11 1.39 6.11
C TYR A 85 0.88 1.93 7.51
N SER A 86 0.74 1.02 8.47
CA SER A 86 0.51 1.41 9.87
C SER A 86 1.78 1.96 10.52
N ASN A 87 2.96 1.62 10.01
CA ASN A 87 4.25 2.02 10.57
C ASN A 87 5.40 1.78 9.56
N LYS A 88 6.60 2.22 9.94
CA LYS A 88 7.84 2.07 9.18
C LYS A 88 8.24 0.62 8.91
N GLU A 89 8.08 -0.29 9.85
CA GLU A 89 8.43 -1.72 9.67
C GLU A 89 7.62 -2.36 8.54
N GLN A 90 6.30 -2.09 8.50
CA GLN A 90 5.43 -2.54 7.41
C GLN A 90 5.84 -1.93 6.07
N TYR A 91 6.17 -0.64 6.04
CA TYR A 91 6.60 0.06 4.84
C TYR A 91 7.93 -0.46 4.30
N GLU A 92 8.93 -0.68 5.16
CA GLU A 92 10.24 -1.23 4.76
C GLU A 92 10.14 -2.68 4.29
N SER A 93 9.21 -3.46 4.85
CA SER A 93 8.97 -4.86 4.47
C SER A 93 8.04 -5.03 3.26
N ARG A 94 7.57 -3.94 2.64
CA ARG A 94 6.52 -3.97 1.61
C ARG A 94 6.85 -4.86 0.41
N GLU A 95 8.08 -4.78 -0.11
CA GLU A 95 8.49 -5.54 -1.30
C GLU A 95 8.47 -7.04 -1.01
N THR A 96 9.00 -7.45 0.14
CA THR A 96 8.97 -8.85 0.60
C THR A 96 7.53 -9.34 0.76
N HIS A 97 6.69 -8.58 1.47
CA HIS A 97 5.28 -8.93 1.67
C HIS A 97 4.52 -9.06 0.34
N PHE A 98 4.64 -8.11 -0.57
CA PHE A 98 3.95 -8.18 -1.86
C PHE A 98 4.51 -9.28 -2.76
N ALA A 99 5.82 -9.57 -2.73
CA ALA A 99 6.40 -10.70 -3.45
C ALA A 99 5.84 -12.05 -2.96
N GLU A 100 5.67 -12.23 -1.64
CA GLU A 100 5.04 -13.41 -1.06
C GLU A 100 3.58 -13.56 -1.51
N LEU A 101 2.82 -12.45 -1.50
CA LEU A 101 1.42 -12.45 -1.96
C LEU A 101 1.31 -12.83 -3.44
N ILE A 102 2.17 -12.26 -4.30
CA ILE A 102 2.19 -12.58 -5.74
C ILE A 102 2.57 -14.05 -5.97
N LYS A 103 3.54 -14.56 -5.21
CA LYS A 103 3.92 -15.98 -5.28
C LYS A 103 2.76 -16.89 -4.89
N ALA A 104 2.00 -16.52 -3.86
CA ALA A 104 0.85 -17.28 -3.40
C ALA A 104 -0.31 -17.28 -4.42
N THR A 105 -0.46 -16.24 -5.25
CA THR A 105 -1.48 -16.21 -6.32
C THR A 105 -1.08 -16.92 -7.60
N GLY A 106 0.16 -17.43 -7.70
CA GLY A 106 0.69 -18.05 -8.91
C GLY A 106 1.09 -17.03 -10.00
N GLY A 107 1.35 -15.78 -9.62
CA GLY A 107 1.68 -14.69 -10.54
C GLY A 107 0.54 -13.71 -10.79
N LEU A 108 0.77 -12.79 -11.73
CA LEU A 108 -0.18 -11.75 -12.11
C LEU A 108 -0.98 -12.17 -13.34
N LYS A 109 -2.28 -11.96 -13.30
CA LYS A 109 -3.24 -12.26 -14.36
C LYS A 109 -3.24 -11.15 -15.41
N LEU A 110 -3.21 -11.53 -16.67
CA LEU A 110 -3.40 -10.64 -17.82
C LEU A 110 -4.71 -11.02 -18.52
N LEU A 111 -5.38 -10.07 -19.15
CA LEU A 111 -6.59 -10.34 -19.93
C LEU A 111 -6.21 -10.85 -21.33
N ASN A 112 -5.05 -10.46 -21.86
CA ASN A 112 -4.45 -10.96 -23.10
C ASN A 112 -2.93 -11.15 -22.94
N ASP A 113 -2.22 -11.37 -24.06
CA ASP A 113 -0.77 -11.65 -24.07
C ASP A 113 0.12 -10.38 -23.96
N LYS A 114 -0.46 -9.20 -23.77
CA LYS A 114 0.31 -7.94 -23.62
C LYS A 114 1.01 -7.91 -22.28
N LYS A 115 2.29 -7.52 -22.29
CA LYS A 115 3.05 -7.29 -21.07
C LYS A 115 2.61 -5.97 -20.42
N PRO A 116 2.75 -5.82 -19.08
CA PRO A 116 2.39 -4.58 -18.39
C PRO A 116 2.96 -3.30 -19.01
N SER A 117 4.19 -3.31 -19.50
CA SER A 117 4.82 -2.15 -20.14
C SER A 117 4.16 -1.71 -21.45
N GLU A 118 3.32 -2.54 -22.06
CA GLU A 118 2.63 -2.24 -23.33
C GLU A 118 1.29 -1.52 -23.12
N PHE A 119 0.72 -1.60 -21.91
CA PHE A 119 -0.59 -1.03 -21.58
C PHE A 119 -0.58 -0.09 -20.38
N ARG A 120 0.50 -0.06 -19.58
CA ARG A 120 0.62 0.85 -18.44
C ARG A 120 1.99 1.48 -18.31
N LYS A 121 2.01 2.66 -17.70
CA LYS A 121 3.22 3.33 -17.23
C LYS A 121 2.94 4.02 -15.90
N SER A 122 3.85 3.86 -14.94
CA SER A 122 3.80 4.65 -13.70
C SER A 122 4.30 6.07 -14.01
N VAL A 123 3.50 7.09 -13.68
CA VAL A 123 3.78 8.49 -14.00
C VAL A 123 4.46 9.18 -12.83
N PHE A 124 3.83 9.12 -11.66
CA PHE A 124 4.36 9.62 -10.41
C PHE A 124 4.23 8.56 -9.32
N THR A 125 5.29 8.45 -8.53
CA THR A 125 5.29 7.69 -7.29
C THR A 125 5.70 8.61 -6.16
N ILE A 126 4.80 8.82 -5.22
CA ILE A 126 5.09 9.51 -3.96
C ILE A 126 5.37 8.43 -2.94
N GLU A 127 6.61 8.41 -2.47
CA GLU A 127 7.06 7.53 -1.39
C GLU A 127 7.03 8.30 -0.07
N ASP A 128 6.80 7.57 1.02
CA ASP A 128 6.87 8.10 2.40
C ASP A 128 6.03 9.37 2.68
N ALA A 129 4.81 9.45 2.10
CA ALA A 129 3.88 10.54 2.38
C ALA A 129 3.36 10.45 3.82
N LYS A 130 3.61 11.50 4.59
CA LYS A 130 3.22 11.62 6.00
C LYS A 130 1.86 12.30 6.13
N HIS A 131 1.07 11.85 7.09
CA HIS A 131 -0.23 12.43 7.40
C HIS A 131 0.01 13.63 8.33
N LEU A 132 -0.46 14.81 7.94
CA LEU A 132 -0.51 15.97 8.83
C LEU A 132 -1.77 15.81 9.69
N GLU A 133 -1.61 15.40 10.95
CA GLU A 133 -2.69 15.39 11.94
C GLU A 133 -3.10 16.81 12.34
#